data_AF-A0AAN5YTR8-F1
#
_entry.id   AF-A0AAN5YTR8-F1
#
_cell.length_a   1.000
_cell.length_b   1.000
_cell.length_c   1.000
_cell.angle_alpha   90.00
_cell.angle_beta   90.00
_cell.angle_gamma   90.00
#
_symmetry.space_group_name_H-M   'P 1'
#
loop_
_entity.id
_entity.type
_entity.pdbx_description
1 polymer ?
#
loop_
_entity_poly.entity_id
_entity_poly.type
_entity_poly.pdbx_seq_one_letter_code
_entity_poly.pdbx_strand_id
1 'polypeptide(L)'
;MSSGPKYMRYLVFAVVGLAVFFLISRSSIPIPQNIGSKLSPANYKDTISQSDKAHNDAPPESPVKETPGSANTAPVGRVNATFVTLARNSDVWDIAKSIRQVEDRFNRNYHYDWVFLNDKPFDDTFKKVTTSLVSGKTFYGEIPKEHWSYPDWIDQEKAKKVREEMGQKKIIYGDSESYRHMCRYESGFFFRHPLMLNYEYYWRVEPSIELYCDISFDPFKFMKEQNKKYSFVLSLYEYYDTIPSLWDSVKKFMGNHPEHIAEGNAIGFLSDDGGKTYNKCHFWSNFEIGSLEWLRSKQYLDYFDALDHDGGFFYERWGDAPVHSIAAGVMLKKEEIHFFNEIAYYHIPFTHCPTSEQMRLDLKCHCNPSENFDWKGYSCTSRWFQINDMEKPEGAEEQS
;
A
#
# COMPACT_ATOMS: atom_id res chain seq x y z
N MET A 1 -53.55 17.32 41.73
CA MET A 1 -53.16 17.60 40.33
C MET A 1 -51.90 16.79 40.02
N SER A 2 -52.04 15.71 39.27
CA SER A 2 -50.96 14.75 38.98
C SER A 2 -50.15 15.21 37.76
N SER A 3 -48.95 15.74 38.00
CA SER A 3 -47.96 16.07 36.97
C SER A 3 -46.98 14.90 36.69
N GLY A 4 -47.11 13.78 37.39
CA GLY A 4 -46.24 12.61 37.30
C GLY A 4 -46.08 11.97 35.91
N PRO A 5 -47.12 11.86 35.05
CA PRO A 5 -47.00 11.16 33.77
C PRO A 5 -46.20 11.93 32.71
N LYS A 6 -46.13 13.27 32.81
CA LYS A 6 -45.42 14.10 31.84
C LYS A 6 -43.91 14.08 32.08
N TYR A 7 -43.48 14.17 33.35
CA TYR A 7 -42.06 14.11 33.70
C TYR A 7 -41.43 12.74 33.39
N MET A 8 -42.18 11.66 33.58
CA MET A 8 -41.71 10.31 33.25
C MET A 8 -41.41 10.16 31.75
N ARG A 9 -42.22 10.76 30.87
CA ARG A 9 -42.00 10.71 29.42
C ARG A 9 -40.75 11.47 29.00
N TYR A 10 -40.53 12.68 29.53
CA TYR A 10 -39.30 13.44 29.24
C TYR A 10 -38.04 12.74 29.73
N LEU A 11 -38.12 12.05 30.87
CA LEU A 11 -37.00 11.28 31.42
C LEU A 11 -36.68 10.07 30.54
N VAL A 12 -37.69 9.37 30.02
CA VAL A 12 -37.49 8.28 29.06
C VAL A 12 -36.89 8.80 27.74
N PHE A 13 -37.39 9.91 27.19
CA PHE A 13 -36.80 10.49 25.98
C PHE A 13 -35.36 10.98 26.19
N ALA A 14 -35.04 11.54 27.37
CA ALA A 14 -33.67 11.94 27.70
C ALA A 14 -32.74 10.73 27.84
N VAL A 15 -33.19 9.65 28.48
CA VAL A 15 -32.40 8.41 28.64
C VAL A 15 -32.20 7.71 27.31
N VAL A 16 -33.24 7.61 26.47
CA VAL A 16 -33.14 7.04 25.12
C VAL A 16 -32.27 7.92 24.23
N GLY A 17 -32.43 9.25 24.29
CA GLY A 17 -31.59 10.20 23.56
C GLY A 17 -30.11 10.13 23.96
N LEU A 18 -29.82 10.00 25.26
CA LEU A 18 -28.46 9.80 25.76
C LEU A 18 -27.90 8.43 25.37
N ALA A 19 -28.71 7.37 25.39
CA ALA A 19 -28.28 6.04 24.96
C ALA A 19 -27.98 5.99 23.45
N VAL A 20 -28.82 6.63 22.63
CA VAL A 20 -28.61 6.76 21.18
C VAL A 20 -27.40 7.64 20.89
N PHE A 21 -27.23 8.77 21.59
CA PHE A 21 -26.02 9.60 21.48
C PHE A 21 -24.77 8.81 21.88
N PHE A 22 -24.82 8.02 22.95
CA PHE A 22 -23.70 7.20 23.40
C PHE A 22 -23.36 6.10 22.40
N LEU A 23 -24.36 5.45 21.78
CA LEU A 23 -24.19 4.45 20.73
C LEU A 23 -23.62 5.08 19.45
N ILE A 24 -24.11 6.25 19.02
CA ILE A 24 -23.62 6.98 17.85
C ILE A 24 -22.19 7.50 18.11
N SER A 25 -21.91 8.04 19.31
CA SER A 25 -20.56 8.51 19.69
C SER A 25 -19.54 7.38 19.87
N ARG A 26 -20.02 6.15 20.11
CA ARG A 26 -19.21 4.93 20.16
C ARG A 26 -19.26 4.13 18.86
N SER A 27 -19.90 4.66 17.81
CA SER A 27 -19.85 4.10 16.44
C SER A 27 -18.49 4.34 15.78
N SER A 28 -17.41 4.36 16.56
CA SER A 28 -16.08 4.05 16.06
C SER A 28 -16.07 2.55 15.85
N ILE A 29 -15.94 2.11 14.59
CA ILE A 29 -15.71 0.71 14.25
C ILE A 29 -14.66 0.16 15.24
N PRO A 30 -14.96 -0.87 16.05
CA PRO A 30 -14.02 -1.36 17.03
C PRO A 30 -12.78 -1.85 16.30
N ILE A 31 -11.64 -1.19 16.56
CA ILE A 31 -10.33 -1.65 16.10
C ILE A 31 -10.11 -3.04 16.72
N PRO A 32 -9.87 -4.10 15.93
CA PRO A 32 -9.51 -5.39 16.49
C PRO A 32 -8.27 -5.23 17.38
N GLN A 33 -8.43 -5.45 18.69
CA GLN A 33 -7.37 -5.25 19.69
C GLN A 33 -6.10 -6.09 19.42
N ASN A 34 -6.18 -7.09 18.53
CA ASN A 34 -5.09 -7.97 18.13
C ASN A 34 -4.28 -7.52 16.89
N ILE A 35 -4.66 -6.43 16.20
CA ILE A 35 -3.84 -5.94 15.06
C ILE A 35 -2.57 -5.24 15.58
N GLY A 36 -2.68 -4.41 16.62
CA GLY A 36 -1.53 -3.70 17.20
C GLY A 36 -0.47 -4.65 17.79
N SER A 37 -0.86 -5.83 18.28
CA SER A 37 0.08 -6.84 18.76
C SER A 37 0.79 -7.55 17.61
N LYS A 38 0.09 -7.90 16.52
CA LYS A 38 0.71 -8.50 15.31
C LYS A 38 1.62 -7.53 14.55
N LEU A 39 1.36 -6.23 14.65
CA LEU A 39 2.14 -5.17 14.01
C LEU A 39 3.24 -4.56 14.90
N SER A 40 3.45 -5.08 16.11
CA SER A 40 4.50 -4.59 17.01
C SER A 40 5.89 -4.91 16.44
N PRO A 41 6.85 -3.97 16.45
CA PRO A 41 8.24 -4.22 16.03
C PRO A 41 8.92 -5.37 16.76
N ALA A 42 8.46 -5.73 17.96
CA ALA A 42 8.94 -6.88 18.73
C ALA A 42 8.59 -8.23 18.06
N ASN A 43 7.36 -8.38 17.54
CA ASN A 43 6.95 -9.60 16.84
C ASN A 43 7.56 -9.70 15.43
N TYR A 44 7.89 -8.56 14.81
CA TYR A 44 8.71 -8.53 13.60
C TYR A 44 10.14 -9.04 13.87
N LYS A 45 10.71 -8.74 15.06
CA LYS A 45 12.04 -9.23 15.47
C LYS A 45 12.06 -10.67 15.97
N ASP A 46 11.00 -11.16 16.62
CA ASP A 46 11.00 -12.53 17.15
C ASP A 46 10.94 -13.61 16.05
N THR A 47 10.53 -13.25 14.82
CA THR A 47 10.67 -14.12 13.64
C THR A 47 12.13 -14.19 13.13
N ILE A 48 12.98 -13.22 13.49
CA ILE A 48 14.38 -13.09 13.01
C ILE A 48 15.35 -13.97 13.82
N SER A 49 15.00 -14.37 15.04
CA SER A 49 15.96 -14.93 16.00
C SER A 49 16.29 -16.43 15.85
N GLN A 50 15.65 -17.20 14.95
CA GLN A 50 15.80 -18.66 14.94
C GLN A 50 16.68 -19.28 13.85
N SER A 51 17.31 -18.52 12.93
CA SER A 51 18.11 -19.12 11.84
C SER A 51 19.63 -18.94 11.93
N ASP A 52 20.17 -18.15 12.86
CA ASP A 52 21.58 -17.77 12.79
C ASP A 52 22.48 -18.64 13.68
N LYS A 53 22.79 -19.85 13.20
CA LYS A 53 24.07 -20.53 13.51
C LYS A 53 24.49 -21.47 12.37
N ALA A 54 25.31 -21.00 11.43
CA ALA A 54 26.36 -21.83 10.84
C ALA A 54 27.43 -21.00 10.09
N HIS A 55 28.67 -21.32 10.45
CA HIS A 55 29.99 -20.88 10.01
C HIS A 55 30.20 -20.40 8.56
N ASN A 56 30.93 -19.29 8.48
CA ASN A 56 31.77 -18.86 7.36
C ASN A 56 32.99 -19.76 7.22
N ASP A 57 33.34 -20.15 5.99
CA ASP A 57 34.71 -20.08 5.44
C ASP A 57 34.68 -20.56 3.97
N ALA A 58 35.05 -19.69 3.01
CA ALA A 58 35.33 -20.08 1.63
C ALA A 58 36.44 -19.21 0.99
N PRO A 59 37.46 -19.80 0.32
CA PRO A 59 38.55 -19.07 -0.36
C PRO A 59 38.17 -18.61 -1.80
N PRO A 60 39.04 -17.85 -2.50
CA PRO A 60 38.64 -16.97 -3.59
C PRO A 60 38.45 -17.64 -4.97
N GLU A 61 37.79 -16.85 -5.81
CA GLU A 61 37.17 -17.08 -7.11
C GLU A 61 38.00 -17.78 -8.20
N SER A 62 37.27 -18.36 -9.17
CA SER A 62 37.72 -18.64 -10.54
C SER A 62 36.55 -18.41 -11.50
N PRO A 63 36.81 -17.96 -12.75
CA PRO A 63 35.79 -17.37 -13.62
C PRO A 63 34.82 -18.41 -14.19
N VAL A 64 33.52 -18.17 -14.02
CA VAL A 64 32.45 -19.01 -14.58
C VAL A 64 32.36 -18.76 -16.10
N LYS A 65 32.49 -19.83 -16.87
CA LYS A 65 32.22 -19.87 -18.31
C LYS A 65 30.72 -19.71 -18.55
N GLU A 66 30.34 -18.73 -19.36
CA GLU A 66 28.98 -18.59 -19.89
C GLU A 66 28.61 -19.85 -20.71
N THR A 67 27.50 -20.47 -20.34
CA THR A 67 26.86 -21.52 -21.15
C THR A 67 25.67 -20.88 -21.86
N PRO A 68 25.55 -21.00 -23.20
CA PRO A 68 24.47 -20.36 -23.95
C PRO A 68 23.17 -21.14 -23.75
N GLY A 69 22.31 -20.66 -22.86
CA GLY A 69 20.97 -21.20 -22.62
C GLY A 69 19.89 -20.33 -23.27
N SER A 70 19.19 -20.91 -24.25
CA SER A 70 17.87 -20.54 -24.80
C SER A 70 17.53 -19.04 -24.83
N ALA A 71 17.63 -18.44 -26.02
CA ALA A 71 16.96 -17.18 -26.32
C ALA A 71 15.43 -17.38 -26.26
N ASN A 72 14.84 -17.23 -25.08
CA ASN A 72 13.41 -16.98 -24.95
C ASN A 72 13.15 -15.63 -25.63
N THR A 73 12.61 -15.67 -26.85
CA THR A 73 12.08 -14.49 -27.52
C THR A 73 11.07 -13.84 -26.60
N ALA A 74 11.35 -12.61 -26.16
CA ALA A 74 10.43 -11.82 -25.35
C ALA A 74 9.03 -11.85 -25.99
N PRO A 75 7.95 -12.09 -25.23
CA PRO A 75 6.61 -12.14 -25.79
C PRO A 75 6.31 -10.88 -26.61
N VAL A 76 5.87 -11.06 -27.85
CA VAL A 76 5.44 -9.95 -28.72
C VAL A 76 4.30 -9.20 -28.01
N GLY A 77 4.47 -7.89 -27.78
CA GLY A 77 3.45 -7.04 -27.14
C GLY A 77 3.59 -6.84 -25.63
N ARG A 78 4.78 -7.08 -25.04
CA ARG A 78 5.09 -6.76 -23.64
C ARG A 78 5.09 -5.24 -23.38
N VAL A 79 4.45 -4.80 -22.31
CA VAL A 79 4.45 -3.38 -21.91
C VAL A 79 5.82 -2.97 -21.37
N ASN A 80 6.17 -1.69 -21.48
CA ASN A 80 7.36 -1.17 -20.84
C ASN A 80 7.13 -1.02 -19.31
N ALA A 81 7.40 -2.08 -18.54
CA ALA A 81 7.11 -2.15 -17.12
C ALA A 81 8.20 -2.88 -16.33
N THR A 82 8.18 -2.71 -15.01
CA THR A 82 9.10 -3.37 -14.07
C THR A 82 8.42 -3.65 -12.74
N PHE A 83 8.91 -4.63 -11.99
CA PHE A 83 8.70 -4.63 -10.55
C PHE A 83 9.61 -3.59 -9.90
N VAL A 84 9.18 -3.04 -8.77
CA VAL A 84 9.98 -2.15 -7.94
C VAL A 84 9.89 -2.59 -6.47
N THR A 85 11.03 -2.60 -5.81
CA THR A 85 11.15 -2.92 -4.38
C THR A 85 12.07 -1.92 -3.71
N LEU A 86 11.58 -1.27 -2.66
CA LEU A 86 12.42 -0.60 -1.68
C LEU A 86 12.78 -1.60 -0.58
N ALA A 87 14.06 -1.92 -0.43
CA ALA A 87 14.51 -2.90 0.56
C ALA A 87 15.89 -2.57 1.10
N ARG A 88 16.16 -2.96 2.34
CA ARG A 88 17.50 -2.89 2.93
C ARG A 88 18.24 -4.19 2.67
N ASN A 89 19.56 -4.18 2.81
CA ASN A 89 20.38 -5.39 2.73
C ASN A 89 19.90 -6.50 3.69
N SER A 90 19.43 -6.12 4.89
CA SER A 90 18.90 -7.05 5.88
C SER A 90 17.63 -7.79 5.45
N ASP A 91 16.91 -7.27 4.46
CA ASP A 91 15.63 -7.80 4.02
C ASP A 91 15.80 -8.90 2.95
N VAL A 92 17.05 -9.25 2.56
CA VAL A 92 17.38 -10.18 1.46
C VAL A 92 16.65 -11.51 1.53
N TRP A 93 16.49 -12.08 2.72
CA TRP A 93 15.86 -13.40 2.88
C TRP A 93 14.34 -13.35 2.79
N ASP A 94 13.74 -12.23 3.16
CA ASP A 94 12.30 -12.02 3.08
C ASP A 94 11.88 -11.63 1.67
N ILE A 95 12.63 -10.74 1.00
CA ILE A 95 12.40 -10.44 -0.41
C ILE A 95 12.65 -11.66 -1.30
N ALA A 96 13.61 -12.55 -0.96
CA ALA A 96 13.81 -13.79 -1.70
C ALA A 96 12.56 -14.68 -1.73
N LYS A 97 11.80 -14.76 -0.62
CA LYS A 97 10.51 -15.48 -0.58
C LYS A 97 9.48 -14.82 -1.49
N SER A 98 9.39 -13.49 -1.45
CA SER A 98 8.47 -12.72 -2.29
C SER A 98 8.78 -12.83 -3.78
N ILE A 99 10.07 -12.80 -4.16
CA ILE A 99 10.49 -13.05 -5.55
C ILE A 99 10.05 -14.44 -5.99
N ARG A 100 10.20 -15.47 -5.15
CA ARG A 100 9.72 -16.82 -5.48
C ARG A 100 8.21 -16.87 -5.72
N GLN A 101 7.42 -16.16 -4.92
CA GLN A 101 5.98 -16.05 -5.11
C GLN A 101 5.64 -15.39 -6.46
N VAL A 102 6.26 -14.24 -6.74
CA VAL A 102 6.06 -13.50 -8.01
C VAL A 102 6.48 -14.33 -9.21
N GLU A 103 7.64 -15.01 -9.15
CA GLU A 103 8.13 -15.86 -10.23
C GLU A 103 7.24 -17.08 -10.45
N ASP A 104 6.81 -17.79 -9.40
CA ASP A 104 5.99 -18.99 -9.54
C ASP A 104 4.59 -18.67 -10.08
N ARG A 105 3.97 -17.59 -9.59
CA ARG A 105 2.61 -17.20 -9.97
C ARG A 105 2.51 -16.45 -11.29
N PHE A 106 3.57 -15.74 -11.69
CA PHE A 106 3.50 -14.81 -12.81
C PHE A 106 4.79 -14.72 -13.62
N ASN A 107 5.86 -14.20 -13.04
CA ASN A 107 6.94 -13.59 -13.81
C ASN A 107 7.80 -14.58 -14.60
N ARG A 108 7.83 -15.87 -14.22
CA ARG A 108 8.54 -16.91 -14.99
C ARG A 108 8.06 -17.03 -16.43
N ASN A 109 6.83 -16.55 -16.72
CA ASN A 109 6.23 -16.60 -18.05
C ASN A 109 6.43 -15.30 -18.85
N TYR A 110 6.74 -14.17 -18.19
CA TYR A 110 6.74 -12.83 -18.82
C TYR A 110 8.11 -12.13 -18.77
N HIS A 111 8.95 -12.50 -17.82
CA HIS A 111 10.34 -12.04 -17.66
C HIS A 111 10.45 -10.51 -17.61
N TYR A 112 9.55 -9.86 -16.86
CA TYR A 112 9.66 -8.43 -16.56
C TYR A 112 10.87 -8.18 -15.65
N ASP A 113 11.47 -7.00 -15.83
CA ASP A 113 12.61 -6.56 -15.05
C ASP A 113 12.23 -6.28 -13.59
N TRP A 114 13.23 -6.19 -12.72
CA TRP A 114 13.07 -5.87 -11.31
C TRP A 114 14.06 -4.79 -10.87
N VAL A 115 13.55 -3.66 -10.39
CA VAL A 115 14.35 -2.56 -9.84
C VAL A 115 14.33 -2.63 -8.32
N PHE A 116 15.50 -2.73 -7.71
CA PHE A 116 15.70 -2.65 -6.26
C PHE A 116 16.28 -1.29 -5.90
N LEU A 117 15.68 -0.61 -4.92
CA LEU A 117 16.07 0.70 -4.42
C LEU A 117 16.37 0.62 -2.91
N ASN A 118 17.35 1.39 -2.43
CA ASN A 118 17.78 1.38 -1.02
C ASN A 118 18.40 2.73 -0.64
N ASP A 119 18.25 3.16 0.62
CA ASP A 119 18.90 4.36 1.17
C ASP A 119 20.41 4.19 1.38
N LYS A 120 20.92 2.99 1.12
CA LYS A 120 22.34 2.63 1.16
C LYS A 120 22.73 1.77 -0.04
N PRO A 121 24.03 1.63 -0.36
CA PRO A 121 24.49 0.68 -1.35
C PRO A 121 24.06 -0.75 -1.03
N PHE A 122 23.54 -1.48 -2.03
CA PHE A 122 23.30 -2.91 -1.92
C PHE A 122 24.63 -3.70 -1.88
N ASP A 123 24.71 -4.65 -0.95
CA ASP A 123 25.85 -5.56 -0.85
C ASP A 123 25.80 -6.70 -1.89
N ASP A 124 26.90 -7.44 -2.00
CA ASP A 124 27.05 -8.53 -2.96
C ASP A 124 26.07 -9.68 -2.70
N THR A 125 25.74 -9.94 -1.44
CA THR A 125 24.81 -11.02 -1.07
C THR A 125 23.42 -10.69 -1.59
N PHE A 126 22.94 -9.47 -1.35
CA PHE A 126 21.64 -9.02 -1.84
C PHE A 126 21.56 -9.13 -3.36
N LYS A 127 22.57 -8.62 -4.08
CA LYS A 127 22.61 -8.65 -5.54
C LYS A 127 22.67 -10.08 -6.08
N LYS A 128 23.55 -10.93 -5.56
CA LYS A 128 23.71 -12.33 -6.02
C LYS A 128 22.43 -13.14 -5.80
N VAL A 129 21.84 -13.05 -4.60
CA VAL A 129 20.62 -13.79 -4.27
C VAL A 129 19.46 -13.33 -5.16
N THR A 130 19.15 -12.04 -5.19
CA THR A 130 18.01 -11.53 -5.97
C THR A 130 18.18 -11.75 -7.48
N THR A 131 19.39 -11.53 -8.02
CA THR A 131 19.69 -11.81 -9.45
C THR A 131 19.51 -13.30 -9.79
N SER A 132 19.86 -14.22 -8.89
CA SER A 132 19.69 -15.66 -9.13
C SER A 132 18.23 -16.13 -9.14
N LEU A 133 17.31 -15.32 -8.59
CA LEU A 133 15.91 -15.69 -8.42
C LEU A 133 15.00 -15.07 -9.49
N VAL A 134 15.30 -13.85 -9.93
CA VAL A 134 14.49 -13.10 -10.91
C VAL A 134 14.78 -13.62 -12.32
N SER A 135 13.73 -13.91 -13.09
CA SER A 135 13.88 -14.41 -14.48
C SER A 135 14.07 -13.29 -15.52
N GLY A 136 13.68 -12.05 -15.19
CA GLY A 136 14.02 -10.83 -15.94
C GLY A 136 15.37 -10.22 -15.54
N LYS A 137 15.65 -8.98 -15.95
CA LYS A 137 16.88 -8.27 -15.54
C LYS A 137 16.69 -7.59 -14.19
N THR A 138 17.71 -7.65 -13.35
CA THR A 138 17.74 -6.92 -12.07
C THR A 138 18.53 -5.63 -12.20
N PHE A 139 18.05 -4.57 -11.54
CA PHE A 139 18.73 -3.29 -11.42
C PHE A 139 18.78 -2.86 -9.95
N TYR A 140 19.87 -2.21 -9.55
CA TYR A 140 20.12 -1.83 -8.16
C TYR A 140 20.47 -0.35 -8.09
N GLY A 141 19.64 0.43 -7.39
CA GLY A 141 19.80 1.88 -7.23
C GLY A 141 19.96 2.29 -5.78
N GLU A 142 20.90 3.19 -5.52
CA GLU A 142 20.99 3.92 -4.26
C GLU A 142 20.16 5.20 -4.36
N ILE A 143 19.36 5.47 -3.33
CA ILE A 143 18.49 6.64 -3.27
C ILE A 143 19.34 7.90 -3.09
N PRO A 144 19.16 8.94 -3.92
CA PRO A 144 19.81 10.22 -3.71
C PRO A 144 19.49 10.80 -2.33
N LYS A 145 20.50 11.36 -1.65
CA LYS A 145 20.37 11.86 -0.28
C LYS A 145 19.25 12.90 -0.14
N GLU A 146 19.05 13.75 -1.13
CA GLU A 146 17.99 14.76 -1.20
C GLU A 146 16.56 14.15 -1.18
N HIS A 147 16.40 12.91 -1.61
CA HIS A 147 15.12 12.18 -1.58
C HIS A 147 14.92 11.42 -0.27
N TRP A 148 15.99 11.21 0.51
CA TRP A 148 16.00 10.50 1.81
C TRP A 148 16.62 11.36 2.93
N SER A 149 16.19 12.62 3.04
CA SER A 149 16.62 13.54 4.10
C SER A 149 15.48 14.49 4.48
N TYR A 150 15.68 15.27 5.55
CA TYR A 150 14.78 16.36 5.88
C TYR A 150 14.95 17.51 4.88
N PRO A 151 13.86 18.01 4.29
CA PRO A 151 13.91 19.26 3.54
C PRO A 151 14.11 20.46 4.48
N ASP A 152 14.63 21.56 3.94
CA ASP A 152 15.08 22.73 4.72
C ASP A 152 13.98 23.43 5.53
N TRP A 153 12.71 23.27 5.14
CA TRP A 153 11.55 23.83 5.84
C TRP A 153 11.08 22.98 7.04
N ILE A 154 11.73 21.83 7.29
CA ILE A 154 11.39 20.96 8.41
C ILE A 154 12.26 21.27 9.64
N ASP A 155 11.61 21.72 10.71
CA ASP A 155 12.16 21.82 12.05
C ASP A 155 12.37 20.40 12.61
N GLN A 156 13.63 19.96 12.59
CA GLN A 156 14.02 18.62 13.02
C GLN A 156 13.81 18.40 14.53
N GLU A 157 13.90 19.45 15.35
CA GLU A 157 13.64 19.34 16.80
C GLU A 157 12.14 19.17 17.06
N LYS A 158 11.28 19.87 16.32
CA LYS A 158 9.84 19.62 16.35
C LYS A 158 9.50 18.20 15.87
N ALA A 159 10.08 17.76 14.75
CA ALA A 159 9.86 16.41 14.23
C ALA A 159 10.31 15.33 15.24
N LYS A 160 11.44 15.53 15.92
CA LYS A 160 11.92 14.63 16.97
C LYS A 160 10.94 14.55 18.15
N LYS A 161 10.44 15.69 18.65
CA LYS A 161 9.45 15.70 19.74
C LYS A 161 8.17 14.96 19.36
N VAL A 162 7.68 15.14 18.14
CA VAL A 162 6.52 14.39 17.63
C VAL A 162 6.78 12.88 17.66
N ARG A 163 7.97 12.44 17.21
CA ARG A 163 8.34 11.02 17.27
C ARG A 163 8.33 10.47 18.69
N GLU A 164 8.89 11.22 19.64
CA GLU A 164 8.90 10.86 21.07
C GLU A 164 7.47 10.75 21.62
N GLU A 165 6.60 11.71 21.32
CA GLU A 165 5.19 11.71 21.74
C GLU A 165 4.39 10.55 21.13
N MET A 166 4.55 10.29 19.82
CA MET A 166 3.87 9.18 19.15
C MET A 166 4.39 7.82 19.64
N GLY A 167 5.68 7.71 19.95
CA GLY A 167 6.28 6.53 20.59
C GLY A 167 5.69 6.26 21.98
N GLN A 168 5.53 7.28 22.80
CA GLN A 168 4.88 7.17 24.12
C GLN A 168 3.41 6.72 24.01
N LYS A 169 2.70 7.17 22.96
CA LYS A 169 1.33 6.75 22.64
C LYS A 169 1.25 5.35 22.02
N LYS A 170 2.39 4.69 21.77
CA LYS A 170 2.48 3.35 21.13
C LYS A 170 1.81 3.30 19.75
N ILE A 171 1.85 4.42 19.01
CA ILE A 171 1.43 4.43 17.61
C ILE A 171 2.45 3.60 16.84
N ILE A 172 1.98 2.66 16.00
CA ILE A 172 2.87 1.82 15.19
C ILE A 172 3.83 2.69 14.37
N TYR A 173 5.14 2.40 14.43
CA TYR A 173 6.20 3.22 13.83
C TYR A 173 6.21 4.70 14.24
N GLY A 174 5.51 5.06 15.31
CA GLY A 174 5.35 6.44 15.78
C GLY A 174 6.69 7.12 16.10
N ASP A 175 7.64 6.38 16.64
CA ASP A 175 9.00 6.82 16.97
C ASP A 175 10.01 6.64 15.82
N SER A 176 9.62 6.02 14.70
CA SER A 176 10.53 5.67 13.61
C SER A 176 10.77 6.82 12.65
N GLU A 177 12.02 7.27 12.58
CA GLU A 177 12.48 8.30 11.65
C GLU A 177 12.62 7.77 10.22
N SER A 178 13.27 6.62 10.05
CA SER A 178 13.44 6.00 8.73
C SER A 178 12.10 5.64 8.08
N TYR A 179 11.08 5.29 8.87
CA TYR A 179 9.74 5.00 8.35
C TYR A 179 9.08 6.24 7.72
N ARG A 180 9.33 7.43 8.27
CA ARG A 180 8.82 8.69 7.69
C ARG A 180 9.52 9.06 6.39
N HIS A 181 10.84 8.85 6.34
CA HIS A 181 11.58 8.99 5.08
C HIS A 181 11.08 8.00 4.03
N MET A 182 10.80 6.75 4.41
CA MET A 182 10.19 5.75 3.53
C MET A 182 8.83 6.23 3.00
N CYS A 183 7.90 6.64 3.86
CA CYS A 183 6.59 7.11 3.41
C CYS A 183 6.69 8.33 2.49
N ARG A 184 7.59 9.28 2.79
CA ARG A 184 7.86 10.41 1.90
C ARG A 184 8.48 9.96 0.57
N TYR A 185 9.41 9.02 0.59
CA TYR A 185 10.08 8.49 -0.59
C TYR A 185 9.11 7.79 -1.55
N GLU A 186 8.26 6.92 -1.01
CA GLU A 186 7.22 6.24 -1.78
C GLU A 186 6.18 7.24 -2.30
N SER A 187 5.81 8.25 -1.51
CA SER A 187 4.87 9.30 -1.95
C SER A 187 5.40 10.17 -3.09
N GLY A 188 6.70 10.46 -3.08
CA GLY A 188 7.24 11.58 -3.87
C GLY A 188 8.31 11.24 -4.88
N PHE A 189 9.08 10.17 -4.70
CA PHE A 189 10.42 10.09 -5.28
C PHE A 189 10.77 8.79 -6.00
N PHE A 190 10.22 7.63 -5.62
CA PHE A 190 10.62 6.36 -6.26
C PHE A 190 10.45 6.40 -7.79
N PHE A 191 9.32 6.96 -8.26
CA PHE A 191 9.01 7.09 -9.69
C PHE A 191 9.89 8.13 -10.42
N ARG A 192 10.67 8.93 -9.69
CA ARG A 192 11.64 9.90 -10.22
C ARG A 192 13.08 9.36 -10.25
N HIS A 193 13.33 8.20 -9.63
CA HIS A 193 14.66 7.59 -9.62
C HIS A 193 15.14 7.30 -11.06
N PRO A 194 16.43 7.52 -11.40
CA PRO A 194 16.93 7.35 -12.77
C PRO A 194 16.62 6.00 -13.41
N LEU A 195 16.67 4.91 -12.62
CA LEU A 195 16.30 3.56 -13.10
C LEU A 195 14.82 3.44 -13.48
N MET A 196 13.94 4.19 -12.81
CA MET A 196 12.50 4.14 -13.06
C MET A 196 12.08 4.95 -14.29
N LEU A 197 12.91 5.89 -14.77
CA LEU A 197 12.60 6.76 -15.92
C LEU A 197 12.42 5.98 -17.23
N ASN A 198 12.95 4.77 -17.31
CA ASN A 198 12.86 3.92 -18.48
C ASN A 198 11.53 3.18 -18.59
N TYR A 199 10.65 3.23 -17.58
CA TYR A 199 9.42 2.44 -17.52
C TYR A 199 8.15 3.30 -17.56
N GLU A 200 7.07 2.72 -18.09
CA GLU A 200 5.73 3.31 -18.13
C GLU A 200 4.86 2.86 -16.95
N TYR A 201 5.01 1.60 -16.52
CA TYR A 201 4.29 1.01 -15.39
C TYR A 201 5.25 0.39 -14.37
N TYR A 202 4.83 0.39 -13.12
CA TYR A 202 5.51 -0.32 -12.03
C TYR A 202 4.55 -1.30 -11.35
N TRP A 203 5.09 -2.37 -10.79
CA TRP A 203 4.43 -3.19 -9.78
C TRP A 203 5.27 -3.16 -8.50
N ARG A 204 4.75 -2.52 -7.45
CA ARG A 204 5.40 -2.53 -6.13
C ARG A 204 5.31 -3.90 -5.47
N VAL A 205 6.47 -4.42 -5.05
CA VAL A 205 6.58 -5.69 -4.33
C VAL A 205 7.40 -5.47 -3.07
N GLU A 206 6.79 -5.68 -1.91
CA GLU A 206 7.45 -5.63 -0.61
C GLU A 206 8.04 -7.00 -0.22
N PRO A 207 9.02 -7.04 0.70
CA PRO A 207 9.42 -8.28 1.36
C PRO A 207 8.24 -8.92 2.12
N SER A 208 8.27 -10.26 2.25
CA SER A 208 7.27 -11.05 3.01
C SER A 208 5.83 -11.01 2.48
N ILE A 209 5.64 -10.74 1.19
CA ILE A 209 4.34 -10.96 0.52
C ILE A 209 4.14 -12.42 0.11
N GLU A 210 2.88 -12.82 -0.07
CA GLU A 210 2.50 -14.06 -0.76
C GLU A 210 1.51 -13.77 -1.91
N LEU A 211 1.62 -14.54 -2.99
CA LEU A 211 0.65 -14.57 -4.07
C LEU A 211 0.00 -15.94 -4.10
N TYR A 212 -1.29 -15.97 -3.80
CA TYR A 212 -1.99 -17.22 -3.51
C TYR A 212 -2.46 -17.96 -4.76
N CYS A 213 -2.62 -17.26 -5.89
CA CYS A 213 -3.18 -17.79 -7.13
C CYS A 213 -2.20 -17.64 -8.29
N ASP A 214 -2.33 -18.50 -9.30
CA ASP A 214 -1.68 -18.34 -10.60
C ASP A 214 -2.25 -17.10 -11.32
N ILE A 215 -1.37 -16.26 -11.89
CA ILE A 215 -1.75 -15.07 -12.65
C ILE A 215 -1.52 -15.37 -14.13
N SER A 216 -2.58 -15.85 -14.78
CA SER A 216 -2.54 -16.40 -16.15
C SER A 216 -2.59 -15.34 -17.26
N PHE A 217 -2.69 -14.07 -16.91
CA PHE A 217 -2.68 -12.93 -17.82
C PHE A 217 -1.54 -11.96 -17.48
N ASP A 218 -1.30 -10.96 -18.33
CA ASP A 218 -0.31 -9.90 -18.09
C ASP A 218 -1.01 -8.67 -17.46
N PRO A 219 -0.83 -8.40 -16.15
CA PRO A 219 -1.48 -7.26 -15.51
C PRO A 219 -1.01 -5.92 -16.07
N PHE A 220 0.25 -5.78 -16.49
CA PHE A 220 0.73 -4.54 -17.10
C PHE A 220 0.06 -4.29 -18.44
N LYS A 221 -0.09 -5.34 -19.25
CA LYS A 221 -0.83 -5.27 -20.52
C LYS A 221 -2.29 -4.93 -20.29
N PHE A 222 -2.96 -5.57 -19.33
CA PHE A 222 -4.32 -5.23 -18.94
C PHE A 222 -4.44 -3.74 -18.57
N MET A 223 -3.55 -3.25 -17.69
CA MET A 223 -3.56 -1.86 -17.25
C MET A 223 -3.40 -0.90 -18.43
N LYS A 224 -2.49 -1.19 -19.36
CA LYS A 224 -2.27 -0.37 -20.57
C LYS A 224 -3.47 -0.40 -21.51
N GLU A 225 -3.97 -1.57 -21.86
CA GLU A 225 -5.05 -1.75 -22.85
C GLU A 225 -6.40 -1.23 -22.35
N GLN A 226 -6.64 -1.31 -21.03
CA GLN A 226 -7.87 -0.80 -20.39
C GLN A 226 -7.73 0.64 -19.88
N ASN A 227 -6.65 1.34 -20.25
CA ASN A 227 -6.33 2.70 -19.84
C ASN A 227 -6.43 2.92 -18.31
N LYS A 228 -5.97 1.94 -17.53
CA LYS A 228 -5.89 2.03 -16.08
C LYS A 228 -4.59 2.71 -15.67
N LYS A 229 -4.67 3.55 -14.65
CA LYS A 229 -3.56 4.34 -14.11
C LYS A 229 -3.14 3.89 -12.71
N TYR A 230 -4.04 3.31 -11.94
CA TYR A 230 -3.75 2.82 -10.60
C TYR A 230 -4.54 1.55 -10.30
N SER A 231 -4.00 0.65 -9.49
CA SER A 231 -4.69 -0.56 -9.08
C SER A 231 -4.29 -1.02 -7.70
N PHE A 232 -5.16 -1.85 -7.11
CA PHE A 232 -4.99 -2.38 -5.76
C PHE A 232 -5.66 -3.75 -5.63
N VAL A 233 -5.28 -4.47 -4.57
CA VAL A 233 -5.89 -5.75 -4.14
C VAL A 233 -6.46 -5.67 -2.73
N LEU A 234 -6.06 -4.67 -1.94
CA LEU A 234 -6.54 -4.48 -0.57
C LEU A 234 -6.84 -3.01 -0.31
N SER A 235 -7.87 -2.75 0.51
CA SER A 235 -8.21 -1.41 0.97
C SER A 235 -8.72 -1.44 2.41
N LEU A 236 -8.38 -0.43 3.20
CA LEU A 236 -8.67 -0.39 4.63
C LEU A 236 -8.79 1.05 5.13
N TYR A 237 -9.25 1.19 6.37
CA TYR A 237 -9.20 2.46 7.08
C TYR A 237 -7.79 2.72 7.63
N GLU A 238 -7.30 3.95 7.49
CA GLU A 238 -6.10 4.44 8.18
C GLU A 238 -6.39 4.74 9.66
N TYR A 239 -5.36 4.67 10.49
CA TYR A 239 -5.39 5.13 11.88
C TYR A 239 -5.40 6.66 11.93
N TYR A 240 -6.48 7.25 12.44
CA TYR A 240 -6.63 8.72 12.46
C TYR A 240 -5.44 9.46 13.10
N ASP A 241 -4.86 8.90 14.17
CA ASP A 241 -3.76 9.54 14.91
C ASP A 241 -2.48 9.74 14.08
N THR A 242 -2.40 9.15 12.88
CA THR A 242 -1.23 9.23 11.99
C THR A 242 -1.37 10.32 10.94
N ILE A 243 -2.60 10.79 10.70
CA ILE A 243 -2.99 11.71 9.64
C ILE A 243 -4.01 12.79 10.09
N PRO A 244 -3.97 13.34 11.33
CA PRO A 244 -5.00 14.27 11.80
C PRO A 244 -5.19 15.53 10.92
N SER A 245 -4.14 16.03 10.26
CA SER A 245 -4.25 17.22 9.38
C SER A 245 -4.14 16.93 7.88
N LEU A 246 -4.01 15.66 7.48
CA LEU A 246 -3.86 15.28 6.07
C LEU A 246 -5.01 15.82 5.22
N TRP A 247 -6.25 15.58 5.64
CA TRP A 247 -7.43 16.01 4.85
C TRP A 247 -7.58 17.53 4.76
N ASP A 248 -7.15 18.28 5.77
CA ASP A 248 -7.17 19.74 5.71
C ASP A 248 -6.17 20.26 4.67
N SER A 249 -4.99 19.64 4.61
CA SER A 249 -3.97 19.92 3.58
C SER A 249 -4.48 19.56 2.18
N VAL A 250 -5.18 18.43 2.05
CA VAL A 250 -5.84 18.01 0.79
C VAL A 250 -6.92 19.01 0.37
N LYS A 251 -7.82 19.42 1.28
CA LYS A 251 -8.85 20.44 0.96
C LYS A 251 -8.24 21.77 0.54
N LYS A 252 -7.16 22.20 1.20
CA LYS A 252 -6.39 23.39 0.82
C LYS A 252 -5.82 23.23 -0.59
N PHE A 253 -5.23 22.09 -0.91
CA PHE A 253 -4.77 21.78 -2.28
C PHE A 253 -5.92 21.83 -3.29
N MET A 254 -7.03 21.12 -3.04
CA MET A 254 -8.18 21.10 -3.96
C MET A 254 -8.80 22.49 -4.18
N GLY A 255 -8.79 23.35 -3.15
CA GLY A 255 -9.25 24.73 -3.26
C GLY A 255 -8.30 25.62 -4.07
N ASN A 256 -6.99 25.38 -3.99
CA ASN A 256 -5.97 26.12 -4.73
C ASN A 256 -5.78 25.62 -6.16
N HIS A 257 -6.09 24.35 -6.42
CA HIS A 257 -5.90 23.65 -7.69
C HIS A 257 -7.17 22.92 -8.16
N PRO A 258 -8.30 23.62 -8.36
CA PRO A 258 -9.53 22.99 -8.85
C PRO A 258 -9.35 22.34 -10.23
N GLU A 259 -8.39 22.78 -11.03
CA GLU A 259 -8.04 22.21 -12.34
C GLU A 259 -7.49 20.78 -12.27
N HIS A 260 -6.99 20.36 -11.10
CA HIS A 260 -6.43 19.01 -10.89
C HIS A 260 -7.47 18.01 -10.42
N ILE A 261 -8.72 18.43 -10.21
CA ILE A 261 -9.80 17.58 -9.70
C ILE A 261 -10.55 16.98 -10.89
N ALA A 262 -10.46 15.66 -11.04
CA ALA A 262 -11.10 14.99 -12.16
C ALA A 262 -12.62 14.95 -12.00
N GLU A 263 -13.34 15.24 -13.09
CA GLU A 263 -14.77 14.95 -13.17
C GLU A 263 -14.99 13.42 -13.21
N GLY A 264 -15.93 12.90 -12.42
CA GLY A 264 -16.15 11.46 -12.29
C GLY A 264 -15.08 10.74 -11.46
N ASN A 265 -14.38 11.46 -10.58
CA ASN A 265 -13.40 10.87 -9.67
C ASN A 265 -14.05 9.93 -8.64
N ALA A 266 -13.19 9.27 -7.85
CA ALA A 266 -13.60 8.36 -6.80
C ALA A 266 -13.66 9.02 -5.40
N ILE A 267 -14.00 10.32 -5.29
CA ILE A 267 -14.04 10.98 -3.97
C ILE A 267 -15.06 10.33 -3.01
N GLY A 268 -16.10 9.68 -3.53
CA GLY A 268 -17.04 8.88 -2.72
C GLY A 268 -16.39 7.69 -2.00
N PHE A 269 -15.23 7.21 -2.48
CA PHE A 269 -14.42 6.23 -1.74
C PHE A 269 -13.78 6.86 -0.51
N LEU A 270 -13.34 8.11 -0.62
CA LEU A 270 -12.59 8.84 0.41
C LEU A 270 -13.51 9.58 1.41
N SER A 271 -14.75 9.88 1.04
CA SER A 271 -15.61 10.76 1.82
C SER A 271 -17.09 10.40 1.70
N ASP A 272 -17.78 10.39 2.84
CA ASP A 272 -19.23 10.15 2.94
C ASP A 272 -20.07 11.42 2.73
N ASP A 273 -19.44 12.60 2.75
CA ASP A 273 -20.13 13.90 2.79
C ASP A 273 -19.70 14.85 1.65
N GLY A 274 -19.26 14.26 0.53
CA GLY A 274 -18.89 14.99 -0.68
C GLY A 274 -17.56 15.75 -0.54
N GLY A 275 -16.64 15.24 0.28
CA GLY A 275 -15.29 15.79 0.46
C GLY A 275 -15.11 16.72 1.65
N LYS A 276 -16.13 16.90 2.51
CA LYS A 276 -15.99 17.78 3.69
C LYS A 276 -15.10 17.12 4.76
N THR A 277 -15.25 15.82 4.95
CA THR A 277 -14.45 15.01 5.86
C THR A 277 -13.86 13.77 5.17
N TYR A 278 -12.71 13.32 5.67
CA TYR A 278 -12.09 12.07 5.22
C TYR A 278 -12.61 10.89 6.04
N ASN A 279 -13.16 9.89 5.35
CA ASN A 279 -13.61 8.67 6.00
C ASN A 279 -12.43 7.75 6.40
N LYS A 280 -11.21 8.03 5.90
CA LYS A 280 -9.93 7.33 6.14
C LYS A 280 -9.69 6.10 5.26
N CYS A 281 -10.57 5.79 4.32
CA CYS A 281 -10.36 4.70 3.37
C CYS A 281 -9.22 4.99 2.42
N HIS A 282 -8.33 4.02 2.28
CA HIS A 282 -7.23 4.05 1.34
C HIS A 282 -6.98 2.66 0.74
N PHE A 283 -6.37 2.63 -0.44
CA PHE A 283 -5.79 1.45 -1.07
C PHE A 283 -4.44 1.14 -0.40
N TRP A 284 -4.17 -0.14 -0.15
CA TRP A 284 -2.99 -0.54 0.61
C TRP A 284 -1.75 -0.68 -0.29
N SER A 285 -0.86 0.31 -0.21
CA SER A 285 0.20 0.56 -1.19
C SER A 285 1.32 -0.48 -1.29
N ASN A 286 1.42 -1.45 -0.37
CA ASN A 286 2.42 -2.52 -0.51
C ASN A 286 2.16 -3.42 -1.73
N PHE A 287 0.91 -3.44 -2.23
CA PHE A 287 0.58 -3.87 -3.57
C PHE A 287 0.07 -2.68 -4.38
N GLU A 288 0.76 -2.35 -5.46
CA GLU A 288 0.32 -1.37 -6.44
C GLU A 288 0.80 -1.80 -7.82
N ILE A 289 -0.08 -1.77 -8.82
CA ILE A 289 0.33 -1.65 -10.22
C ILE A 289 -0.14 -0.29 -10.71
N GLY A 290 0.80 0.58 -11.06
CA GLY A 290 0.52 1.99 -11.31
C GLY A 290 1.25 2.55 -12.54
N SER A 291 0.68 3.60 -13.10
CA SER A 291 1.25 4.35 -14.22
C SER A 291 2.25 5.37 -13.69
N LEU A 292 3.50 5.23 -14.11
CA LEU A 292 4.57 6.19 -13.78
C LEU A 292 4.34 7.54 -14.47
N GLU A 293 3.68 7.56 -15.62
CA GLU A 293 3.26 8.80 -16.29
C GLU A 293 2.33 9.62 -15.40
N TRP A 294 1.35 8.98 -14.76
CA TRP A 294 0.43 9.66 -13.85
C TRP A 294 1.15 10.20 -12.61
N LEU A 295 2.03 9.41 -11.98
CA LEU A 295 2.81 9.88 -10.82
C LEU A 295 3.78 11.04 -11.19
N ARG A 296 4.21 11.12 -12.45
CA ARG A 296 5.05 12.21 -12.98
C ARG A 296 4.24 13.40 -13.53
N SER A 297 2.91 13.32 -13.54
CA SER A 297 2.04 14.37 -14.07
C SER A 297 2.06 15.61 -13.18
N LYS A 298 1.79 16.77 -13.78
CA LYS A 298 1.77 18.05 -13.04
C LYS A 298 0.80 17.99 -11.84
N GLN A 299 -0.37 17.39 -12.00
CA GLN A 299 -1.37 17.32 -10.93
C GLN A 299 -0.86 16.54 -9.70
N TYR A 300 -0.15 15.44 -9.91
CA TYR A 300 0.41 14.64 -8.81
C TYR A 300 1.61 15.35 -8.17
N LEU A 301 2.48 15.95 -8.98
CA LEU A 301 3.65 16.67 -8.49
C LEU A 301 3.25 17.90 -7.66
N ASP A 302 2.31 18.73 -8.14
CA ASP A 302 1.81 19.88 -7.39
C ASP A 302 1.18 19.44 -6.05
N TYR A 303 0.49 18.30 -6.02
CA TYR A 303 -0.10 17.74 -4.81
C TYR A 303 0.95 17.25 -3.81
N PHE A 304 1.90 16.44 -4.28
CA PHE A 304 2.99 15.97 -3.43
C PHE A 304 3.77 17.17 -2.86
N ASP A 305 4.10 18.15 -3.69
CA ASP A 305 4.85 19.33 -3.26
C ASP A 305 4.07 20.13 -2.20
N ALA A 306 2.75 20.28 -2.35
CA ALA A 306 1.91 20.91 -1.33
C ALA A 306 1.95 20.17 0.01
N LEU A 307 1.81 18.83 -0.02
CA LEU A 307 1.86 18.01 1.19
C LEU A 307 3.26 18.01 1.84
N ASP A 308 4.32 17.97 1.03
CA ASP A 308 5.70 17.96 1.51
C ASP A 308 6.03 19.28 2.23
N HIS A 309 5.54 20.42 1.73
CA HIS A 309 5.67 21.72 2.38
C HIS A 309 4.83 21.86 3.66
N ASP A 310 3.64 21.27 3.71
CA ASP A 310 2.82 21.25 4.93
C ASP A 310 3.48 20.39 6.05
N GLY A 311 4.39 19.47 5.68
CA GLY A 311 5.34 18.82 6.58
C GLY A 311 4.79 17.64 7.38
N GLY A 312 3.58 17.17 7.06
CA GLY A 312 2.90 16.11 7.81
C GLY A 312 3.58 14.73 7.73
N PHE A 313 4.45 14.49 6.75
CA PHE A 313 5.34 13.32 6.76
C PHE A 313 6.22 13.26 8.02
N PHE A 314 6.62 14.42 8.56
CA PHE A 314 7.54 14.53 9.70
C PHE A 314 6.90 15.03 10.99
N TYR A 315 5.91 15.92 10.89
CA TYR A 315 5.16 16.44 12.04
C TYR A 315 3.95 15.58 12.42
N GLU A 316 3.62 14.59 11.60
CA GLU A 316 2.67 13.51 11.90
C GLU A 316 3.33 12.17 11.49
N ARG A 317 2.60 11.29 10.80
CA ARG A 317 3.12 10.05 10.22
C ARG A 317 2.34 9.69 8.94
N TRP A 318 2.20 10.65 8.04
CA TRP A 318 1.50 10.45 6.76
C TRP A 318 2.13 9.31 5.98
N GLY A 319 1.35 8.25 5.75
CA GLY A 319 1.75 7.13 4.92
C GLY A 319 1.60 7.43 3.45
N ASP A 320 2.40 6.80 2.61
CA ASP A 320 2.25 6.80 1.16
C ASP A 320 0.90 6.21 0.72
N ALA A 321 0.39 5.19 1.42
CA ALA A 321 -0.88 4.56 1.10
C ALA A 321 -2.08 5.55 1.07
N PRO A 322 -2.37 6.32 2.14
CA PRO A 322 -3.41 7.36 2.07
C PRO A 322 -3.05 8.49 1.10
N VAL A 323 -1.77 8.85 0.93
CA VAL A 323 -1.35 9.91 -0.02
C VAL A 323 -1.67 9.52 -1.47
N HIS A 324 -1.25 8.32 -1.91
CA HIS A 324 -1.54 7.76 -3.23
C HIS A 324 -3.04 7.59 -3.45
N SER A 325 -3.74 7.08 -2.44
CA SER A 325 -5.18 6.82 -2.53
C SER A 325 -6.00 8.09 -2.68
N ILE A 326 -5.63 9.15 -1.95
CA ILE A 326 -6.29 10.45 -2.08
C ILE A 326 -5.98 11.06 -3.46
N ALA A 327 -4.73 11.01 -3.92
CA ALA A 327 -4.37 11.47 -5.26
C ALA A 327 -5.18 10.72 -6.34
N ALA A 328 -5.21 9.39 -6.29
CA ALA A 328 -5.97 8.58 -7.22
C ALA A 328 -7.47 8.90 -7.15
N GLY A 329 -8.05 8.92 -5.94
CA GLY A 329 -9.48 9.14 -5.76
C GLY A 329 -9.97 10.55 -6.11
N VAL A 330 -9.07 11.53 -6.21
CA VAL A 330 -9.41 12.93 -6.54
C VAL A 330 -9.03 13.30 -7.97
N MET A 331 -7.88 12.84 -8.47
CA MET A 331 -7.27 13.29 -9.73
C MET A 331 -7.44 12.33 -10.90
N LEU A 332 -7.86 11.09 -10.63
CA LEU A 332 -8.21 10.12 -11.66
C LEU A 332 -9.72 9.96 -11.74
N LYS A 333 -10.22 9.59 -12.92
CA LYS A 333 -11.59 9.08 -13.03
C LYS A 333 -11.67 7.73 -12.34
N LYS A 334 -12.83 7.40 -11.76
CA LYS A 334 -13.02 6.11 -11.08
C LYS A 334 -12.73 4.92 -12.01
N GLU A 335 -12.99 5.07 -13.31
CA GLU A 335 -12.73 4.05 -14.33
C GLU A 335 -11.24 3.85 -14.64
N GLU A 336 -10.36 4.76 -14.22
CA GLU A 336 -8.90 4.62 -14.38
C GLU A 336 -8.27 3.87 -13.20
N ILE A 337 -9.04 3.57 -12.15
CA ILE A 337 -8.63 2.80 -10.97
C ILE A 337 -9.20 1.38 -11.08
N HIS A 338 -8.39 0.37 -10.73
CA HIS A 338 -8.80 -1.03 -10.85
C HIS A 338 -8.56 -1.85 -9.57
N PHE A 339 -9.56 -2.63 -9.18
CA PHE A 339 -9.44 -3.65 -8.14
C PHE A 339 -9.17 -5.00 -8.81
N PHE A 340 -8.01 -5.60 -8.53
CA PHE A 340 -7.66 -6.93 -9.04
C PHE A 340 -8.20 -8.02 -8.11
N ASN A 341 -9.36 -8.57 -8.43
CA ASN A 341 -9.94 -9.68 -7.67
C ASN A 341 -9.24 -11.03 -7.96
N GLU A 342 -8.56 -11.12 -9.09
CA GLU A 342 -7.85 -12.31 -9.56
C GLU A 342 -6.47 -12.49 -8.91
N ILE A 343 -5.91 -11.42 -8.34
CA ILE A 343 -4.56 -11.42 -7.76
C ILE A 343 -4.66 -11.56 -6.25
N ALA A 344 -4.91 -12.79 -5.79
CA ALA A 344 -4.96 -13.09 -4.37
C ALA A 344 -3.60 -12.86 -3.70
N TYR A 345 -3.62 -12.12 -2.58
CA TYR A 345 -2.43 -11.50 -2.05
C TYR A 345 -2.45 -11.50 -0.53
N TYR A 346 -1.28 -11.65 0.06
CA TYR A 346 -1.06 -11.42 1.48
C TYR A 346 0.10 -10.49 1.72
N HIS A 347 -0.13 -9.57 2.64
CA HIS A 347 0.90 -8.90 3.38
C HIS A 347 0.40 -8.79 4.81
N ILE A 348 1.28 -8.95 5.80
CA ILE A 348 0.86 -9.01 7.19
C ILE A 348 0.03 -7.77 7.61
N PRO A 349 -1.16 -7.93 8.23
CA PRO A 349 -1.84 -9.18 8.61
C PRO A 349 -3.02 -9.55 7.69
N PHE A 350 -3.19 -8.91 6.53
CA PHE A 350 -4.41 -8.99 5.73
C PHE A 350 -4.23 -9.87 4.50
N THR A 351 -5.25 -10.69 4.25
CA THR A 351 -5.36 -11.56 3.10
C THR A 351 -6.47 -11.05 2.19
N HIS A 352 -6.16 -10.82 0.92
CA HIS A 352 -7.14 -10.78 -0.15
C HIS A 352 -7.22 -12.18 -0.78
N CYS A 353 -8.42 -12.75 -0.82
CA CYS A 353 -8.67 -14.07 -1.40
C CYS A 353 -10.00 -14.04 -2.18
N PRO A 354 -10.01 -14.36 -3.49
CA PRO A 354 -11.23 -14.28 -4.29
C PRO A 354 -12.36 -15.09 -3.66
N THR A 355 -13.56 -14.49 -3.56
CA THR A 355 -14.71 -15.11 -2.88
C THR A 355 -15.35 -16.25 -3.67
N SER A 356 -15.31 -16.23 -5.00
CA SER A 356 -15.84 -17.30 -5.85
C SER A 356 -14.98 -18.56 -5.75
N GLU A 357 -15.60 -19.70 -5.40
CA GLU A 357 -14.91 -21.01 -5.39
C GLU A 357 -14.40 -21.37 -6.78
N GLN A 358 -15.22 -21.17 -7.81
CA GLN A 358 -14.83 -21.45 -9.18
C GLN A 358 -13.59 -20.67 -9.58
N MET A 359 -13.54 -19.36 -9.31
CA MET A 359 -12.35 -18.55 -9.57
C MET A 359 -11.13 -19.06 -8.82
N ARG A 360 -11.28 -19.46 -7.56
CA ARG A 360 -10.17 -20.03 -6.79
C ARG A 360 -9.64 -21.32 -7.39
N LEU A 361 -10.52 -22.21 -7.86
CA LEU A 361 -10.13 -23.45 -8.50
C LEU A 361 -9.45 -23.21 -9.85
N ASP A 362 -10.00 -22.31 -10.67
CA ASP A 362 -9.46 -21.98 -11.99
C ASP A 362 -8.07 -21.33 -11.92
N LEU A 363 -7.86 -20.47 -10.92
CA LEU A 363 -6.57 -19.82 -10.66
C LEU A 363 -5.67 -20.59 -9.69
N LYS A 364 -6.04 -21.83 -9.33
CA LYS A 364 -5.29 -22.72 -8.43
C LYS A 364 -4.86 -22.05 -7.12
N CYS A 365 -5.77 -21.27 -6.54
CA CYS A 365 -5.52 -20.51 -5.33
C CYS A 365 -5.29 -21.41 -4.12
N HIS A 366 -4.35 -21.02 -3.25
CA HIS A 366 -4.12 -21.69 -1.96
C HIS A 366 -4.40 -20.81 -0.73
N CYS A 367 -5.12 -19.70 -0.90
CA CYS A 367 -5.62 -18.89 0.21
C CYS A 367 -6.80 -19.56 0.92
N ASN A 368 -6.94 -19.30 2.23
CA ASN A 368 -8.11 -19.69 2.99
C ASN A 368 -9.20 -18.60 2.82
N PRO A 369 -10.34 -18.87 2.16
CA PRO A 369 -11.37 -17.85 1.93
C PRO A 369 -12.03 -17.35 3.23
N SER A 370 -11.96 -18.11 4.33
CA SER A 370 -12.44 -17.64 5.63
C SER A 370 -11.58 -16.52 6.25
N GLU A 371 -10.34 -16.37 5.77
CA GLU A 371 -9.41 -15.30 6.18
C GLU A 371 -9.49 -14.07 5.27
N ASN A 372 -10.38 -14.06 4.28
CA ASN A 372 -10.52 -12.94 3.35
C ASN A 372 -10.91 -11.65 4.10
N PHE A 373 -10.10 -10.61 3.94
CA PHE A 373 -10.26 -9.34 4.63
C PHE A 373 -11.25 -8.39 3.92
N ASP A 374 -11.46 -8.54 2.61
CA ASP A 374 -12.20 -7.59 1.77
C ASP A 374 -13.56 -7.18 2.32
N TRP A 375 -14.29 -8.11 2.92
CA TRP A 375 -15.67 -7.91 3.35
C TRP A 375 -15.79 -7.55 4.83
N LYS A 376 -14.69 -7.58 5.58
CA LYS A 376 -14.67 -7.26 7.01
C LYS A 376 -14.93 -5.77 7.23
N GLY A 377 -15.51 -5.42 8.38
CA GLY A 377 -15.87 -4.03 8.71
C GLY A 377 -14.70 -3.01 8.74
N TYR A 378 -13.45 -3.46 8.83
CA TYR A 378 -12.27 -2.59 8.77
C TYR A 378 -11.66 -2.48 7.35
N SER A 379 -12.21 -3.22 6.39
CA SER A 379 -11.89 -3.08 4.96
C SER A 379 -12.73 -1.97 4.32
N CYS A 380 -12.19 -1.38 3.25
CA CYS A 380 -12.91 -0.42 2.41
C CYS A 380 -13.36 -1.03 1.07
N THR A 381 -13.15 -2.33 0.83
CA THR A 381 -13.47 -2.95 -0.47
C THR A 381 -14.98 -2.95 -0.72
N SER A 382 -15.80 -3.18 0.30
CA SER A 382 -17.27 -3.02 0.18
C SER A 382 -17.68 -1.63 -0.31
N ARG A 383 -16.98 -0.57 0.14
CA ARG A 383 -17.24 0.80 -0.28
C ARG A 383 -16.81 1.02 -1.73
N TRP A 384 -15.67 0.48 -2.14
CA TRP A 384 -15.23 0.52 -3.53
C TRP A 384 -16.29 -0.05 -4.48
N PHE A 385 -16.89 -1.19 -4.11
CA PHE A 385 -17.99 -1.79 -4.87
C PHE A 385 -19.21 -0.89 -4.91
N GLN A 386 -19.60 -0.31 -3.77
CA GLN A 386 -20.75 0.57 -3.66
C GLN A 386 -20.65 1.81 -4.56
N ILE A 387 -19.49 2.49 -4.59
CA ILE A 387 -19.35 3.74 -5.37
C ILE A 387 -19.21 3.52 -6.88
N ASN A 388 -18.95 2.27 -7.29
CA ASN A 388 -18.83 1.86 -8.69
C ASN A 388 -20.04 1.07 -9.17
N ASP A 389 -21.13 1.00 -8.38
CA ASP A 389 -22.33 0.22 -8.70
C ASP A 389 -22.01 -1.25 -9.05
N MET A 390 -21.00 -1.81 -8.38
CA MET A 390 -20.56 -3.19 -8.58
C MET A 390 -21.31 -4.14 -7.65
N GLU A 391 -21.76 -5.27 -8.19
CA GLU A 391 -22.29 -6.36 -7.37
C GLU A 391 -21.16 -7.05 -6.61
N LYS A 392 -21.34 -7.27 -5.30
CA LYS A 392 -20.42 -8.08 -4.52
C LYS A 392 -20.44 -9.53 -5.03
N PRO A 393 -19.32 -10.25 -5.02
CA PRO A 393 -19.29 -11.64 -5.44
C PRO A 393 -20.16 -12.51 -4.53
N GLU A 394 -20.71 -13.58 -5.11
CA GLU A 394 -21.46 -14.61 -4.38
C GLU A 394 -20.62 -15.14 -3.20
N GLY A 395 -21.20 -15.18 -2.00
CA GLY A 395 -20.52 -15.58 -0.76
C GLY A 395 -19.90 -14.44 0.04
N ALA A 396 -19.90 -13.20 -0.44
CA ALA A 396 -19.34 -12.05 0.29
C ALA A 396 -20.07 -11.77 1.61
N GLU A 397 -21.39 -11.99 1.65
CA GLU A 397 -22.23 -11.85 2.85
C GLU A 397 -21.76 -12.79 3.98
N GLU A 398 -21.32 -13.99 3.65
CA GLU A 398 -20.84 -14.99 4.62
C GLU A 398 -19.42 -14.66 5.14
N GLN A 399 -18.70 -13.81 4.42
CA GLN A 399 -17.35 -13.35 4.76
C GLN A 399 -17.33 -11.98 5.44
N SER A 400 -18.49 -11.32 5.60
CA SER A 400 -18.58 -9.96 6.15
C SER A 400 -18.31 -9.87 7.66
#